data_AF-A0A497RKA0-F1
#
_entry.id   AF-A0A497RKA0-F1
#
_cell.length_a   1.000
_cell.length_b   1.000
_cell.length_c   1.000
_cell.angle_alpha   90.00
_cell.angle_beta   90.00
_cell.angle_gamma   90.00
#
_symmetry.space_group_name_H-M   'P 1'
#
loop_
_entity.id
_entity.type
_entity.pdbx_description
1 polymer ?
#
loop_
_entity_poly.entity_id
_entity_poly.type
_entity_poly.pdbx_seq_one_letter_code
_entity_poly.pdbx_strand_id
1 'polypeptide(L)'
;MFYLNKNPEVIIHCAAYTDVDGCEVNKEYAWRINVEGTRAIAKVCQVRRIFMIYISTDYVSDGEKGLYEEDDVPSPINYYGLTKLIGKEVVLYY
;
A
#
# COMPACT_ATOMS: atom_id res chain seq x y z
N MET A 1 -0.63 9.88 -14.21
CA MET A 1 0.74 10.34 -13.87
C MET A 1 0.63 11.16 -12.59
N PHE A 2 1.27 10.74 -11.49
CA PHE A 2 1.33 11.54 -10.26
C PHE A 2 2.35 12.66 -10.44
N TYR A 3 1.99 13.90 -10.08
CA TYR A 3 2.84 15.08 -10.24
C TYR A 3 2.88 15.88 -8.94
N LEU A 4 4.07 16.29 -8.53
CA LEU A 4 4.32 17.06 -7.33
C LEU A 4 4.89 18.43 -7.72
N ASN A 5 4.12 19.47 -7.46
CA ASN A 5 4.48 20.87 -7.70
C ASN A 5 5.36 21.50 -6.59
N LYS A 6 5.64 20.75 -5.53
CA LYS A 6 6.53 21.13 -4.42
C LYS A 6 7.68 20.13 -4.28
N ASN A 7 8.71 20.49 -3.52
CA ASN A 7 9.85 19.64 -3.16
C ASN A 7 9.75 19.22 -1.68
N PRO A 8 8.82 18.33 -1.29
CA PRO A 8 8.78 17.86 0.09
C PRO A 8 9.96 16.94 0.38
N GLU A 9 10.41 16.92 1.62
CA GLU A 9 11.39 15.95 2.12
C GLU A 9 10.73 14.62 2.51
N VAL A 10 9.45 14.67 2.93
CA VAL A 10 8.67 13.52 3.39
C VAL A 10 7.28 13.52 2.76
N ILE A 11 6.78 12.33 2.39
CA ILE A 11 5.38 12.09 2.00
C ILE A 11 4.79 11.00 2.89
N ILE A 12 3.62 11.27 3.46
CA ILE A 12 2.82 10.28 4.18
C ILE A 12 1.66 9.86 3.28
N HIS A 13 1.71 8.64 2.76
CA HIS A 13 0.72 8.10 1.82
C HIS A 13 -0.42 7.41 2.58
N CYS A 14 -1.45 8.19 2.89
CA CYS A 14 -2.66 7.74 3.58
C CYS A 14 -3.78 7.31 2.62
N ALA A 15 -3.66 7.55 1.31
CA ALA A 15 -4.75 7.29 0.37
C ALA A 15 -4.85 5.80 0.03
N ALA A 16 -6.04 5.23 0.21
CA ALA A 16 -6.38 3.85 -0.13
C ALA A 16 -7.88 3.72 -0.37
N TYR A 17 -8.30 2.69 -1.11
CA TYR A 17 -9.67 2.21 -1.10
C TYR A 17 -9.82 1.23 0.07
N THR A 18 -10.51 1.68 1.12
CA THR A 18 -10.58 1.01 2.43
C THR A 18 -11.90 0.29 2.70
N ASP A 19 -12.82 0.30 1.73
CA ASP A 19 -14.03 -0.52 1.76
C ASP A 19 -13.65 -1.96 1.42
N VAL A 20 -13.50 -2.78 2.47
CA VAL A 20 -12.99 -4.17 2.38
C VAL A 20 -13.89 -5.03 1.50
N ASP A 21 -15.19 -5.01 1.75
CA ASP A 21 -16.18 -5.77 0.97
C ASP A 21 -16.23 -5.25 -0.47
N GLY A 22 -16.17 -3.93 -0.64
CA GLY A 22 -16.07 -3.30 -1.94
C GLY A 22 -14.82 -3.70 -2.73
N CYS A 23 -13.71 -4.02 -2.07
CA CYS A 23 -12.50 -4.53 -2.74
C CYS A 23 -12.69 -5.92 -3.34
N GLU A 24 -13.54 -6.77 -2.76
CA GLU A 24 -13.85 -8.09 -3.32
C GLU A 24 -14.71 -7.98 -4.58
N VAL A 25 -15.63 -7.02 -4.61
CA VAL A 25 -16.52 -6.80 -5.75
C VAL A 25 -15.80 -6.03 -6.86
N ASN A 26 -15.09 -4.96 -6.52
CA ASN A 26 -14.46 -4.03 -7.46
C ASN A 26 -12.94 -4.19 -7.50
N LYS A 27 -12.47 -5.40 -7.78
CA LYS A 27 -11.04 -5.77 -7.74
C LYS A 27 -10.14 -4.86 -8.58
N GLU A 28 -10.59 -4.51 -9.78
CA GLU A 28 -9.83 -3.59 -10.63
C GLU A 28 -9.68 -2.19 -10.00
N TYR A 29 -10.75 -1.68 -9.38
CA TYR A 29 -10.71 -0.40 -8.68
C TYR A 29 -9.77 -0.46 -7.47
N ALA A 30 -9.89 -1.51 -6.64
CA ALA A 30 -9.03 -1.73 -5.49
C ALA A 30 -7.55 -1.81 -5.90
N TRP A 31 -7.23 -2.57 -6.95
CA TRP A 31 -5.88 -2.66 -7.50
C TRP A 31 -5.36 -1.30 -7.96
N ARG A 32 -6.17 -0.57 -8.74
CA ARG A 32 -5.79 0.74 -9.28
C ARG A 32 -5.50 1.75 -8.18
N ILE A 33 -6.27 1.76 -7.10
CA ILE A 33 -6.07 2.70 -5.99
C ILE A 33 -4.91 2.24 -5.08
N ASN A 34 -4.97 1.01 -4.58
CA ASN A 34 -4.07 0.55 -3.52
C ASN A 34 -2.69 0.15 -4.04
N VAL A 35 -2.58 -0.35 -5.28
CA VAL A 35 -1.32 -0.80 -5.90
C VAL A 35 -0.79 0.24 -6.88
N GLU A 36 -1.53 0.55 -7.94
CA GLU A 36 -1.03 1.44 -9.01
C GLU A 36 -0.87 2.90 -8.53
N GLY A 37 -1.79 3.40 -7.71
CA GLY A 37 -1.67 4.70 -7.06
C GLY A 37 -0.42 4.79 -6.19
N THR A 38 -0.18 3.76 -5.37
CA THR A 38 1.02 3.64 -4.54
C THR A 38 2.29 3.60 -5.39
N ARG A 39 2.31 2.80 -6.47
CA ARG A 39 3.43 2.72 -7.42
C ARG A 39 3.79 4.08 -8.01
N ALA A 40 2.77 4.84 -8.42
CA ALA A 40 2.98 6.16 -9.00
C ALA A 40 3.66 7.13 -8.01
N ILE A 41 3.29 7.07 -6.72
CA ILE A 41 3.91 7.89 -5.68
C ILE A 41 5.32 7.40 -5.37
N ALA A 42 5.50 6.10 -5.11
CA ALA A 42 6.80 5.51 -4.76
C ALA A 42 7.86 5.79 -5.84
N LYS A 43 7.50 5.65 -7.11
CA LYS A 43 8.39 5.98 -8.23
C LYS A 43 8.84 7.45 -8.22
N VAL A 44 7.94 8.38 -7.89
CA VAL A 44 8.31 9.80 -7.79
C VAL A 44 9.19 10.06 -6.57
N CYS A 45 8.90 9.41 -5.44
CA CYS A 45 9.72 9.49 -4.23
C CYS A 45 11.15 9.00 -4.48
N GLN A 46 11.34 7.86 -5.14
CA GLN A 46 12.65 7.34 -5.51
C GLN A 46 13.44 8.32 -6.37
N VAL A 47 12.84 8.80 -7.48
CA VAL A 47 13.51 9.72 -8.43
C VAL A 47 13.93 11.02 -7.75
N ARG A 48 13.12 11.52 -6.81
CA ARG A 48 13.32 12.81 -6.14
C ARG A 48 13.96 12.69 -4.77
N ARG A 49 14.33 11.48 -4.32
CA ARG A 49 14.87 11.18 -2.99
C ARG A 49 14.00 11.70 -1.84
N ILE A 50 12.70 11.51 -1.96
CA ILE A 50 11.72 11.88 -0.93
C ILE A 50 11.53 10.68 -0.01
N PHE A 51 11.57 10.88 1.30
CA PHE A 51 11.26 9.83 2.26
C PHE A 51 9.75 9.54 2.26
N MET A 52 9.37 8.29 2.02
CA MET A 52 7.96 7.90 1.94
C MET A 52 7.56 7.07 3.16
N ILE A 53 6.46 7.44 3.79
CA ILE A 53 5.77 6.65 4.82
C ILE A 53 4.51 6.06 4.16
N TYR A 54 4.47 4.73 4.06
CA TYR A 54 3.32 3.98 3.58
C TYR A 54 2.50 3.46 4.74
N ILE A 55 1.22 3.83 4.81
CA ILE A 55 0.31 3.30 5.84
C ILE A 55 -0.24 1.96 5.35
N SER A 56 0.13 0.86 6.02
CA SER A 56 -0.37 -0.50 5.72
C SER A 56 -1.61 -0.83 6.57
N THR A 57 -1.87 -2.13 6.77
CA THR A 57 -2.98 -2.68 7.56
C THR A 57 -2.55 -4.02 8.16
N ASP A 58 -3.17 -4.39 9.27
CA ASP A 58 -3.19 -5.72 9.86
C ASP A 58 -3.84 -6.79 8.95
N TYR A 59 -4.64 -6.39 7.95
CA TYR A 59 -5.27 -7.31 6.98
C TYR A 59 -4.26 -8.01 6.04
N VAL A 60 -2.97 -7.68 6.14
CA VAL A 60 -1.90 -8.45 5.50
C VAL A 60 -1.62 -9.80 6.19
N SER A 61 -2.19 -10.02 7.38
CA SER A 61 -2.12 -11.25 8.14
C SER A 61 -3.45 -12.03 8.10
N ASP A 62 -3.42 -13.31 8.43
CA ASP A 62 -4.61 -14.18 8.48
C ASP A 62 -5.34 -14.13 9.83
N GLY A 63 -4.68 -13.62 10.88
CA GLY A 63 -5.25 -13.47 12.21
C GLY A 63 -5.16 -14.72 13.10
N GLU A 64 -4.60 -15.83 12.61
CA GLU A 64 -4.53 -17.09 13.37
C GLU A 64 -3.53 -17.05 14.54
N LYS A 65 -2.39 -16.34 14.37
CA LYS A 65 -1.33 -16.25 15.39
C LYS A 65 -1.67 -15.27 16.53
N GLY A 66 -2.46 -14.24 16.25
CA GLY A 66 -2.77 -13.16 17.18
C GLY A 66 -1.71 -12.05 17.20
N LEU A 67 -0.72 -12.12 18.10
CA LEU A 67 0.34 -11.09 18.19
C LEU A 67 1.36 -11.28 17.06
N TYR A 68 1.16 -10.56 15.97
CA TYR A 68 2.09 -10.52 14.84
C TYR A 68 3.23 -9.52 15.10
N GLU A 69 4.43 -9.91 14.71
CA GLU A 69 5.63 -9.08 14.64
C GLU A 69 5.84 -8.59 13.20
N GLU A 70 6.62 -7.55 12.97
CA GLU A 70 6.80 -6.96 11.62
C GLU A 70 7.51 -7.87 10.61
N ASP A 71 8.24 -8.88 11.09
CA ASP A 71 8.96 -9.87 10.28
C ASP A 71 8.18 -11.18 10.05
N ASP A 72 6.98 -11.31 10.62
CA ASP A 72 6.10 -12.43 10.32
C ASP A 72 5.72 -12.46 8.83
N VAL A 73 5.60 -13.68 8.29
CA VAL A 73 5.22 -13.89 6.89
C VAL A 73 3.77 -13.43 6.67
N PRO A 74 3.51 -12.48 5.77
CA PRO A 74 2.16 -12.04 5.46
C PRO A 74 1.32 -13.15 4.82
N SER A 75 0.04 -13.21 5.18
CA SER A 75 -0.95 -14.21 4.73
C SER A 75 -2.34 -13.56 4.61
N PRO A 76 -2.55 -12.64 3.66
CA PRO A 76 -3.82 -11.92 3.55
C PRO A 76 -4.95 -12.86 3.11
N ILE A 77 -6.08 -12.81 3.84
CA ILE A 77 -7.27 -13.65 3.55
C ILE A 77 -8.34 -12.97 2.70
N ASN A 78 -8.14 -11.69 2.36
CA ASN A 78 -9.05 -10.92 1.51
C ASN A 78 -8.29 -10.03 0.52
N TYR A 79 -9.01 -9.53 -0.50
CA TYR A 79 -8.45 -8.77 -1.59
C TYR A 79 -7.95 -7.40 -1.16
N TYR A 80 -8.57 -6.76 -0.17
CA TYR A 80 -8.05 -5.53 0.43
C TYR A 80 -6.65 -5.76 1.01
N GLY A 81 -6.49 -6.75 1.89
CA GLY A 81 -5.23 -7.15 2.48
C GLY A 81 -4.17 -7.48 1.45
N LEU A 82 -4.53 -8.26 0.42
CA LEU A 82 -3.65 -8.58 -0.71
C LEU A 82 -3.15 -7.30 -1.40
N THR A 83 -4.05 -6.38 -1.77
CA THR A 83 -3.63 -5.15 -2.45
C THR A 83 -2.76 -4.24 -1.58
N LYS A 84 -2.95 -4.25 -0.26
CA LYS A 84 -2.12 -3.51 0.70
C LYS A 84 -0.73 -4.15 0.88
N LEU A 85 -0.66 -5.49 0.92
CA LEU A 85 0.60 -6.22 0.91
C LEU A 85 1.39 -5.93 -0.38
N ILE A 86 0.76 -6.07 -1.55
CA ILE A 86 1.41 -5.73 -2.83
C ILE A 86 1.82 -4.26 -2.87
N GLY A 87 1.02 -3.34 -2.31
CA GLY A 87 1.39 -1.93 -2.16
C GLY A 87 2.65 -1.72 -1.32
N LYS A 88 2.82 -2.46 -0.21
CA LYS A 88 4.04 -2.46 0.61
C LYS A 88 5.24 -2.95 -0.21
N GLU A 89 5.12 -4.09 -0.90
CA GLU A 89 6.19 -4.64 -1.74
C GLU A 89 6.61 -3.68 -2.86
N VAL A 90 5.64 -2.99 -3.47
CA VAL A 90 5.91 -1.93 -4.45
C VAL A 90 6.72 -0.81 -3.81
N VAL A 91 6.37 -0.34 -2.61
CA VAL A 91 7.14 0.72 -1.92
C VAL A 91 8.57 0.26 -1.62
N LEU A 92 8.78 -0.99 -1.21
CA LEU A 92 10.12 -1.52 -0.92
C LEU A 92 10.99 -1.70 -2.16
N TYR A 93 10.37 -1.89 -3.33
CA TYR A 93 11.08 -2.02 -4.60
C TYR A 93 11.63 -0.69 -5.15
N TYR A 94 10.95 0.42 -4.90
CA TYR A 94 11.32 1.76 -5.40
C TYR A 94 12.13 2.54 -4.36
#